data_AF-A0A919WMS7-F1
#
_entry.id   AF-A0A919WMS7-F1
#
_cell.length_a   1.000
_cell.length_b   1.000
_cell.length_c   1.000
_cell.angle_alpha   90.00
_cell.angle_beta   90.00
_cell.angle_gamma   90.00
#
_symmetry.space_group_name_H-M   'P 1'
#
loop_
_entity.id
_entity.type
_entity.pdbx_description
1 polymer ?
#
loop_
_entity_poly.entity_id
_entity_poly.type
_entity_poly.pdbx_seq_one_letter_code
_entity_poly.pdbx_strand_id
1 'polypeptide(L)'
;MSLVNGHLFDKYGPRWLVIPGFILGLTSVLVFSKISTTTHGLTIIVFYTLLMVGMSMITTPSQTNGLNQLERGNYPDGTAIVNTTIQTSGAIGTPIAVSILNRSQNAFLAQVNNPQNATAQIGALVQGIQHAYNFAIIVAIIGLICSLFIKRVLVTQLTLKKFPQ
;
A
#
# COMPACT_ATOMS: atom_id res chain seq x y z
N MET A 1 -16.12 -6.23 -14.44
CA MET A 1 -15.41 -5.10 -13.81
C MET A 1 -16.28 -3.87 -13.98
N SER A 2 -17.10 -3.58 -12.96
CA SER A 2 -18.44 -3.00 -13.10
C SER A 2 -18.46 -1.48 -13.27
N LEU A 3 -19.53 -1.02 -13.93
CA LEU A 3 -19.89 0.32 -14.39
C LEU A 3 -19.84 1.45 -13.35
N VAL A 4 -19.61 1.14 -12.07
CA VAL A 4 -19.63 2.13 -10.96
C VAL A 4 -18.30 2.87 -10.83
N ASN A 5 -17.17 2.23 -11.16
CA ASN A 5 -15.85 2.88 -11.04
C ASN A 5 -15.54 3.87 -12.17
N GLY A 6 -16.14 3.74 -13.35
CA GLY A 6 -15.89 4.67 -14.46
C GLY A 6 -16.44 6.08 -14.19
N HIS A 7 -17.67 6.17 -13.69
CA HIS A 7 -18.35 7.46 -13.47
C HIS A 7 -17.76 8.27 -12.31
N LEU A 8 -17.25 7.61 -11.26
CA LEU A 8 -16.65 8.30 -10.11
C LEU A 8 -15.24 8.83 -10.42
N PHE A 9 -14.48 8.08 -11.23
CA PHE A 9 -13.14 8.48 -11.69
C PHE A 9 -13.18 9.71 -12.60
N ASP A 10 -14.14 9.74 -13.53
CA ASP A 10 -14.32 10.84 -14.49
C ASP A 10 -14.84 12.12 -13.83
N LYS A 11 -15.55 12.03 -12.70
CA LYS A 11 -16.14 13.19 -12.03
C LYS A 11 -15.22 13.86 -10.99
N TYR A 12 -14.44 13.09 -10.23
CA TYR A 12 -13.69 13.63 -9.07
C TYR A 12 -12.16 13.53 -9.19
N GLY A 13 -11.64 12.78 -10.17
CA GLY A 13 -10.20 12.60 -10.38
C GLY A 13 -9.55 11.61 -9.39
N PRO A 14 -8.32 11.14 -9.71
CA PRO A 14 -7.65 10.05 -8.98
C PRO A 14 -7.41 10.34 -7.50
N ARG A 15 -7.23 11.63 -7.17
CA ARG A 15 -6.92 12.10 -5.82
C ARG A 15 -8.03 11.79 -4.80
N TRP A 16 -9.28 11.73 -5.24
CA TRP A 16 -10.44 11.41 -4.40
C TRP A 16 -10.52 9.92 -4.00
N LEU A 17 -9.84 9.03 -4.73
CA LEU A 17 -9.74 7.61 -4.34
C LEU A 17 -8.45 7.32 -3.57
N VAL A 18 -7.33 7.91 -4.01
CA VAL A 18 -6.01 7.60 -3.45
C VAL A 18 -5.88 8.09 -1.99
N ILE A 19 -6.35 9.30 -1.67
CA ILE A 19 -6.27 9.85 -0.30
C ILE A 19 -7.03 8.99 0.72
N PRO A 20 -8.35 8.69 0.55
CA PRO A 20 -9.05 7.83 1.49
C PRO A 20 -8.48 6.41 1.53
N GLY A 21 -7.93 5.90 0.41
CA GLY A 21 -7.19 4.65 0.38
C GLY A 21 -5.99 4.66 1.33
N PHE A 22 -5.17 5.72 1.32
CA PHE A 22 -4.05 5.89 2.25
C PHE A 22 -4.51 6.06 3.70
N ILE A 23 -5.62 6.76 3.96
CA ILE A 23 -6.17 6.92 5.31
C ILE A 23 -6.62 5.56 5.87
N LEU A 24 -7.36 4.78 5.07
CA LEU A 24 -7.79 3.43 5.44
C LEU A 24 -6.61 2.49 5.66
N GLY A 25 -5.63 2.52 4.75
CA GLY A 25 -4.39 1.77 4.86
C GLY A 25 -3.66 2.12 6.16
N LEU A 26 -3.37 3.40 6.38
CA LEU A 26 -2.69 3.91 7.58
C LEU A 26 -3.41 3.51 8.87
N THR A 27 -4.74 3.63 8.91
CA THR A 27 -5.55 3.21 10.07
C THR A 27 -5.37 1.71 10.35
N SER A 28 -5.35 0.88 9.30
CA SER A 28 -5.15 -0.56 9.43
C SER A 28 -3.75 -0.91 9.93
N VAL A 29 -2.72 -0.27 9.38
CA VAL A 29 -1.32 -0.49 9.81
C VAL A 29 -1.10 0.00 11.26
N LEU A 30 -1.78 1.08 11.68
CA LEU A 30 -1.76 1.58 13.06
C LEU A 30 -2.36 0.59 14.05
N VAL A 31 -3.43 -0.11 13.67
CA VAL A 31 -4.02 -1.17 14.50
C VAL A 31 -3.07 -2.38 14.56
N PHE A 32 -2.47 -2.76 13.44
CA PHE A 32 -1.52 -3.88 13.40
C PHE A 32 -0.23 -3.62 14.17
N SER A 33 0.25 -2.37 14.22
CA SER A 33 1.37 -1.96 15.09
C SER A 33 1.09 -2.18 16.59
N LYS A 34 -0.19 -2.28 16.98
CA LYS A 34 -0.61 -2.50 18.37
C LYS A 34 -1.11 -3.92 18.66
N ILE A 35 -0.99 -4.84 17.70
CA ILE A 35 -1.40 -6.24 17.90
C ILE A 35 -0.58 -6.87 19.03
N SER A 36 -1.26 -7.69 19.84
CA SER A 36 -0.65 -8.48 20.90
C SER A 36 -1.21 -9.91 20.86
N THR A 37 -0.68 -10.78 21.73
CA THR A 37 -1.11 -12.19 21.87
C THR A 37 -2.57 -12.35 22.29
N THR A 38 -3.17 -11.31 22.85
CA THR A 38 -4.58 -11.28 23.29
C THR A 38 -5.53 -10.71 22.24
N THR A 39 -5.02 -10.26 21.09
CA THR A 39 -5.86 -9.65 20.06
C THR A 39 -6.78 -10.67 19.41
N HIS A 40 -8.08 -10.37 19.40
CA HIS A 40 -9.09 -11.24 18.81
C HIS A 40 -8.89 -11.39 17.29
N GLY A 41 -8.94 -12.63 16.78
CA GLY A 41 -8.69 -12.93 15.36
C GLY A 41 -9.60 -12.18 14.38
N LEU A 42 -10.85 -11.89 14.76
CA LEU A 42 -11.76 -11.05 13.94
C LEU A 42 -11.18 -9.65 13.68
N THR A 43 -10.47 -9.06 14.64
CA THR A 43 -9.81 -7.76 14.45
C THR A 43 -8.79 -7.84 13.32
N ILE A 44 -8.00 -8.92 13.30
CA ILE A 44 -6.99 -9.14 12.26
C ILE A 44 -7.66 -9.23 10.89
N ILE A 45 -8.73 -10.03 10.78
CA ILE A 45 -9.47 -10.23 9.53
C ILE A 45 -10.04 -8.90 9.02
N VAL A 46 -10.77 -8.17 9.87
CA VAL A 46 -11.43 -6.92 9.48
C VAL A 46 -10.42 -5.88 9.01
N PHE A 47 -9.35 -5.65 9.77
CA PHE A 47 -8.35 -4.65 9.39
C PHE A 47 -7.47 -5.11 8.22
N TYR A 48 -7.28 -6.42 8.03
CA TYR A 48 -6.61 -6.93 6.83
C TYR A 48 -7.44 -6.69 5.58
N THR A 49 -8.76 -6.92 5.66
CA THR A 49 -9.68 -6.59 4.56
C THR A 49 -9.68 -5.10 4.27
N LEU A 50 -9.75 -4.24 5.30
CA LEU A 50 -9.67 -2.78 5.12
C LEU A 50 -8.33 -2.35 4.49
N LEU A 51 -7.22 -2.96 4.89
CA LEU A 51 -5.91 -2.71 4.30
C LEU A 51 -5.90 -3.06 2.80
N MET A 52 -6.43 -4.22 2.42
CA MET A 52 -6.49 -4.66 1.02
C MET A 52 -7.42 -3.78 0.17
N VAL A 53 -8.56 -3.35 0.73
CA VAL A 53 -9.44 -2.37 0.09
C VAL A 53 -8.73 -1.05 -0.12
N GLY A 54 -8.05 -0.52 0.90
CA GLY A 54 -7.25 0.71 0.79
C GLY A 54 -6.15 0.60 -0.27
N MET A 55 -5.43 -0.52 -0.31
CA MET A 55 -4.40 -0.79 -1.32
C MET A 55 -4.96 -0.83 -2.75
N SER A 56 -6.12 -1.43 -2.97
CA SER A 56 -6.78 -1.40 -4.28
C SER A 56 -7.19 0.01 -4.68
N MET A 57 -7.72 0.80 -3.73
CA MET A 57 -8.07 2.21 -3.93
C MET A 57 -6.86 3.10 -4.22
N ILE A 58 -5.63 2.67 -3.93
CA ILE A 58 -4.41 3.41 -4.25
C ILE A 58 -3.86 2.95 -5.60
N THR A 59 -3.67 1.64 -5.77
CA THR A 59 -2.88 1.08 -6.88
C THR A 59 -3.55 1.25 -8.23
N THR A 60 -4.82 0.89 -8.36
CA THR A 60 -5.57 1.01 -9.63
C THR A 60 -5.63 2.45 -10.14
N PRO A 61 -6.13 3.45 -9.38
CA PRO A 61 -6.16 4.82 -9.85
C PRO A 61 -4.78 5.40 -10.18
N SER A 62 -3.76 5.05 -9.40
CA SER A 62 -2.41 5.58 -9.62
C SER A 62 -1.80 5.03 -10.90
N GLN A 63 -1.98 3.74 -11.18
CA GLN A 63 -1.53 3.13 -12.43
C GLN A 63 -2.27 3.70 -13.64
N THR A 64 -3.61 3.77 -13.56
CA THR A 64 -4.44 4.32 -14.65
C THR A 64 -4.11 5.79 -14.90
N ASN A 65 -3.96 6.62 -13.86
CA ASN A 65 -3.59 8.03 -14.02
C ASN A 65 -2.15 8.20 -14.53
N GLY A 66 -1.23 7.30 -14.17
CA GLY A 66 0.13 7.29 -14.73
C GLY A 66 0.12 7.03 -16.23
N LEU A 67 -0.57 5.97 -16.67
CA LEU A 67 -0.61 5.55 -18.07
C LEU A 67 -1.41 6.51 -18.96
N ASN A 68 -2.50 7.09 -18.45
CA ASN A 68 -3.33 8.04 -19.21
C ASN A 68 -2.62 9.36 -19.54
N GLN A 69 -1.40 9.59 -19.07
CA GLN A 69 -0.55 10.74 -19.45
C GLN A 69 0.23 10.50 -20.73
N LEU A 70 0.31 9.25 -21.20
CA LEU A 70 1.13 8.87 -22.32
C LEU A 70 0.30 8.90 -23.61
N GLU A 71 0.98 9.08 -24.73
CA GLU A 71 0.40 8.80 -26.04
C GLU A 71 0.25 7.28 -26.23
N ARG A 72 -0.73 6.84 -27.04
CA ARG A 72 -1.05 5.40 -27.21
C ARG A 72 0.16 4.55 -27.62
N GLY A 73 1.09 5.10 -28.40
CA GLY A 73 2.32 4.42 -28.80
C GLY A 73 3.26 4.08 -27.65
N ASN A 74 3.21 4.85 -26.56
CA ASN A 74 4.09 4.71 -25.40
C ASN A 74 3.47 3.88 -24.26
N TYR A 75 2.24 3.37 -24.42
CA TYR A 75 1.57 2.53 -23.42
C TYR A 75 2.35 1.26 -23.07
N PRO A 76 2.95 0.52 -24.04
CA PRO A 76 3.78 -0.65 -23.74
C PRO A 76 4.96 -0.30 -22.82
N ASP A 77 5.69 0.78 -23.15
CA ASP A 77 6.84 1.25 -22.36
C ASP A 77 6.40 1.73 -20.97
N GLY A 78 5.32 2.51 -20.89
CA GLY A 78 4.76 2.97 -19.61
C GLY A 78 4.34 1.80 -18.71
N THR A 79 3.74 0.76 -19.30
CA THR A 79 3.34 -0.44 -18.56
C THR A 79 4.56 -1.23 -18.06
N ALA A 80 5.61 -1.33 -18.88
CA ALA A 80 6.87 -1.95 -18.48
C ALA A 80 7.53 -1.20 -17.30
N ILE A 81 7.51 0.14 -17.33
CA ILE A 81 8.02 0.99 -16.23
C ILE A 81 7.21 0.77 -14.96
N VAL A 82 5.87 0.77 -15.04
CA VAL A 82 4.99 0.52 -13.87
C VAL A 82 5.28 -0.85 -13.26
N ASN A 83 5.35 -1.90 -14.09
CA ASN A 83 5.62 -3.25 -13.62
C ASN A 83 7.01 -3.38 -12.99
N THR A 84 8.02 -2.76 -13.60
CA THR A 84 9.39 -2.73 -13.04
C THR A 84 9.42 -2.00 -11.72
N THR A 85 8.75 -0.85 -11.63
CA THR A 85 8.68 -0.04 -10.40
C THR A 85 8.04 -0.82 -9.26
N ILE A 86 6.94 -1.52 -9.51
CA ILE A 86 6.27 -2.35 -8.49
C ILE A 86 7.17 -3.52 -8.06
N GLN A 87 7.78 -4.21 -9.02
CA GLN A 87 8.68 -5.34 -8.74
C GLN A 87 9.90 -4.91 -7.92
N THR A 88 10.57 -3.84 -8.33
CA THR A 88 11.72 -3.27 -7.59
C THR A 88 11.30 -2.79 -6.21
N SER A 89 10.15 -2.12 -6.09
CA SER A 89 9.62 -1.67 -4.79
C SER A 89 9.33 -2.85 -3.86
N GLY A 90 8.74 -3.94 -4.37
CA GLY A 90 8.48 -5.16 -3.60
C GLY A 90 9.76 -5.88 -3.18
N ALA A 91 10.74 -5.94 -4.08
CA ALA A 91 12.05 -6.55 -3.84
C ALA A 91 12.87 -5.80 -2.78
N ILE A 92 12.72 -4.47 -2.66
CA ILE A 92 13.39 -3.66 -1.64
C ILE A 92 12.60 -3.65 -0.33
N GLY A 93 11.29 -3.45 -0.40
CA GLY A 93 10.45 -3.24 0.78
C GLY A 93 10.34 -4.47 1.68
N THR A 94 10.19 -5.65 1.09
CA THR A 94 9.97 -6.90 1.85
C THR A 94 11.18 -7.26 2.72
N PRO A 95 12.43 -7.28 2.19
CA PRO A 95 13.61 -7.55 3.02
C PRO A 95 13.81 -6.54 4.14
N ILE A 96 13.56 -5.25 3.91
CA ILE A 96 13.69 -4.24 4.98
C ILE A 96 12.73 -4.54 6.13
N ALA A 97 11.46 -4.83 5.83
CA ALA A 97 10.47 -5.18 6.85
C ALA A 97 10.87 -6.45 7.62
N VAL A 98 11.33 -7.48 6.89
CA VAL A 98 11.81 -8.75 7.47
C VAL A 98 13.07 -8.54 8.32
N SER A 99 14.01 -7.69 7.90
CA SER A 99 15.20 -7.36 8.68
C SER A 99 14.86 -6.65 9.98
N ILE A 100 13.90 -5.72 9.97
CA ILE A 100 13.42 -5.03 11.18
C ILE A 100 12.76 -6.03 12.14
N LEU A 101 11.90 -6.92 11.60
CA LEU A 101 11.26 -7.97 12.36
C LEU A 101 12.28 -8.89 13.05
N ASN A 102 13.26 -9.41 12.29
CA ASN A 102 14.29 -10.29 12.84
C ASN A 102 15.18 -9.57 13.86
N ARG A 103 15.58 -8.32 13.57
CA ARG A 103 16.40 -7.52 14.50
C ARG A 103 15.67 -7.30 15.82
N SER A 104 14.39 -6.97 15.78
CA SER A 104 13.58 -6.76 16.98
C SER A 104 13.35 -8.05 17.76
N GLN A 105 13.07 -9.17 17.07
CA GLN A 105 12.96 -10.48 17.72
C GLN A 105 14.24 -10.86 18.47
N ASN A 106 15.39 -10.72 17.82
CA ASN A 106 16.68 -11.04 18.43
C ASN A 106 17.00 -10.12 19.61
N ALA A 107 16.65 -8.83 19.51
CA ALA A 107 16.82 -7.88 20.60
C ALA A 107 15.94 -8.22 21.81
N PHE A 108 14.71 -8.69 21.60
CA PHE A 108 13.83 -9.16 22.67
C PHE A 108 14.40 -10.41 23.34
N LEU A 109 14.77 -11.42 22.55
CA LEU A 109 15.26 -12.71 23.06
C LEU A 109 16.57 -12.56 23.85
N ALA A 110 17.41 -11.58 23.50
CA ALA A 110 18.65 -11.28 24.22
C ALA A 110 18.42 -10.76 25.66
N GLN A 111 17.22 -10.27 25.97
CA GLN A 111 16.87 -9.74 27.29
C GLN A 111 16.17 -10.78 28.19
N VAL A 112 15.86 -11.97 27.65
CA VAL A 112 15.09 -13.00 28.35
C VAL A 112 16.00 -14.14 28.79
N ASN A 113 15.87 -14.57 30.06
CA ASN A 113 16.71 -15.62 30.64
C ASN A 113 16.59 -16.98 29.94
N ASN A 114 15.42 -17.30 29.37
CA ASN A 114 15.13 -18.56 28.68
C ASN A 114 14.57 -18.29 27.26
N PRO A 115 15.43 -17.99 26.28
CA PRO A 115 15.00 -17.61 24.94
C PRO A 115 14.32 -18.76 24.18
N GLN A 116 14.53 -20.03 24.55
CA GLN A 116 13.89 -21.19 23.92
C GLN A 116 12.46 -21.44 24.42
N ASN A 117 11.99 -20.72 25.44
CA ASN A 117 10.62 -20.90 25.93
C ASN A 117 9.60 -20.45 24.86
N ALA A 118 8.56 -21.26 24.63
CA ALA A 118 7.49 -20.97 23.68
C ALA A 118 6.84 -19.59 23.93
N THR A 119 6.63 -19.19 25.19
CA THR A 119 6.06 -17.88 25.52
C THR A 119 7.00 -16.73 25.15
N ALA A 120 8.32 -16.90 25.32
CA ALA A 120 9.32 -15.90 24.97
C ALA A 120 9.42 -15.73 23.45
N GLN A 121 9.34 -16.83 22.69
CA GLN A 121 9.33 -16.82 21.22
C GLN A 121 8.09 -16.12 20.66
N ILE A 122 6.91 -16.37 21.23
CA ILE A 122 5.67 -15.66 20.84
C ILE A 122 5.79 -14.17 21.16
N GLY A 123 6.31 -13.80 22.33
CA GLY A 123 6.52 -12.40 22.71
C GLY A 123 7.50 -11.67 21.78
N ALA A 124 8.61 -12.33 21.42
CA ALA A 124 9.57 -11.82 20.45
C ALA A 124 8.92 -11.59 19.09
N LEU A 125 8.15 -12.56 18.60
CA LEU A 125 7.45 -12.47 17.32
C LEU A 125 6.48 -11.28 17.29
N VAL A 126 5.66 -11.13 18.34
CA VAL A 126 4.73 -10.00 18.47
C VAL A 126 5.49 -8.68 18.43
N GLN A 127 6.54 -8.52 19.24
CA GLN A 127 7.33 -7.30 19.25
C GLN A 127 7.94 -7.02 17.85
N GLY A 128 8.50 -8.03 17.20
CA GLY A 128 9.05 -7.90 15.85
C GLY A 128 8.03 -7.45 14.82
N ILE A 129 6.81 -7.99 14.87
CA ILE A 129 5.68 -7.59 14.02
C ILE A 129 5.30 -6.13 14.29
N GLN A 130 5.21 -5.71 15.55
CA GLN A 130 4.87 -4.32 15.91
C GLN A 130 5.89 -3.33 15.34
N HIS A 131 7.20 -3.61 15.46
CA HIS A 131 8.24 -2.76 14.89
C HIS A 131 8.25 -2.74 13.36
N ALA A 132 7.99 -3.89 12.71
CA ALA A 132 7.84 -3.93 11.26
C ALA A 132 6.64 -3.10 10.77
N TYR A 133 5.52 -3.12 11.50
CA TYR A 133 4.37 -2.28 11.20
C TYR A 133 4.61 -0.79 11.51
N ASN A 134 5.44 -0.45 12.50
CA ASN A 134 5.91 0.92 12.71
C ASN A 134 6.68 1.45 11.51
N PHE A 135 7.53 0.62 10.89
CA PHE A 135 8.18 0.97 9.63
C PHE A 135 7.14 1.18 8.51
N ALA A 136 6.16 0.29 8.38
CA ALA A 136 5.09 0.43 7.39
C ALA A 136 4.24 1.71 7.60
N ILE A 137 4.03 2.16 8.85
CA ILE A 137 3.37 3.43 9.17
C ILE A 137 4.17 4.61 8.61
N ILE A 138 5.49 4.62 8.78
CA ILE A 138 6.35 5.68 8.25
C ILE A 138 6.23 5.73 6.71
N VAL A 139 6.32 4.58 6.05
CA VAL A 139 6.15 4.48 4.59
C VAL A 139 4.75 4.94 4.14
N ALA A 140 3.71 4.56 4.87
CA ALA A 140 2.33 4.97 4.59
C ALA A 140 2.12 6.48 4.76
N ILE A 141 2.73 7.11 5.76
CA ILE A 141 2.69 8.57 5.96
C ILE A 141 3.40 9.28 4.80
N ILE A 142 4.58 8.80 4.39
CA ILE A 142 5.29 9.35 3.21
C ILE A 142 4.40 9.22 1.97
N GLY A 143 3.79 8.05 1.76
CA GLY A 143 2.85 7.82 0.66
C GLY A 143 1.63 8.74 0.70
N LEU A 144 1.04 8.96 1.88
CA LEU A 144 -0.07 9.87 2.09
C LEU A 144 0.34 11.32 1.77
N ILE A 145 1.51 11.78 2.22
CA ILE A 145 2.02 13.12 1.90
C ILE A 145 2.24 13.25 0.39
N CYS A 146 2.90 12.27 -0.25
CA CYS A 146 3.08 12.25 -1.71
C CYS A 146 1.73 12.27 -2.46
N SER A 147 0.71 11.60 -1.93
CA SER A 147 -0.63 11.57 -2.55
C SER A 147 -1.28 12.95 -2.63
N LEU A 148 -0.93 13.88 -1.73
CA LEU A 148 -1.43 15.26 -1.75
C LEU A 148 -0.87 16.06 -2.94
N PHE A 149 0.20 15.59 -3.58
CA PHE A 149 0.79 16.23 -4.76
C PHE A 149 0.31 15.63 -6.08
N ILE A 150 -0.54 14.59 -6.05
CA ILE A 150 -1.10 13.99 -7.26
C ILE A 150 -1.97 15.01 -7.97
N LYS A 151 -1.58 15.34 -9.21
CA LYS A 151 -2.36 16.17 -10.14
C LYS A 151 -3.21 15.28 -11.05
N ARG A 152 -4.43 15.75 -11.33
CA ARG A 152 -5.33 15.11 -12.28
C ARG A 152 -4.78 15.26 -13.70
N VAL A 153 -4.83 14.19 -14.45
CA VAL A 153 -4.49 14.18 -15.87
C VAL A 153 -5.76 14.49 -16.64
N LEU A 154 -5.77 15.64 -17.33
CA LEU A 154 -6.85 15.98 -18.25
C LEU A 154 -6.53 15.30 -19.57
N VAL A 155 -7.23 14.21 -19.88
CA VAL A 155 -7.23 13.65 -21.23
C VAL A 155 -8.02 14.61 -22.11
N THR A 156 -7.32 15.57 -22.70
CA THR A 156 -7.89 16.48 -23.69
C THR A 156 -8.28 15.65 -24.91
N GLN A 157 -9.58 15.34 -25.06
CA GLN A 157 -10.14 14.58 -26.19
C GLN A 157 -10.13 15.38 -27.51
N LEU A 158 -8.98 15.88 -27.95
CA LEU A 158 -8.89 16.69 -29.17
C LEU A 158 -8.82 15.89 -30.49
N THR A 159 -8.96 14.55 -30.47
CA THR A 159 -8.68 13.75 -31.68
C THR A 159 -9.73 12.70 -32.06
N LEU A 160 -11.03 12.97 -31.87
CA LEU A 160 -12.10 12.21 -32.55
C LEU A 160 -13.20 13.10 -33.16
N LYS A 161 -12.86 14.31 -33.65
CA LYS A 161 -13.72 15.09 -34.56
C LYS A 161 -13.21 15.14 -36.01
N LYS A 162 -12.27 14.27 -36.41
CA LYS A 162 -11.84 14.18 -37.82
C LYS A 162 -11.46 12.75 -38.22
N PHE A 163 -12.47 11.92 -38.44
CA PHE A 163 -12.44 10.93 -39.51
C PHE A 163 -13.85 10.89 -40.12
N PRO A 164 -14.11 11.60 -41.24
CA PRO A 164 -15.28 11.30 -42.05
C PRO A 164 -15.06 9.93 -42.73
N GLN A 165 -16.05 9.06 -42.52
CA GLN A 165 -16.42 7.79 -43.19
C GLN A 165 -15.28 6.96 -43.81
#